data_AF-A0A7X1F9Q0-F1
#
_entry.id   AF-A0A7X1F9Q0-F1
#
_cell.length_a   1.000
_cell.length_b   1.000
_cell.length_c   1.000
_cell.angle_alpha   90.00
_cell.angle_beta   90.00
_cell.angle_gamma   90.00
#
_symmetry.space_group_name_H-M   'P 1'
#
loop_
_entity.id
_entity.type
_entity.pdbx_description
1 polymer ?
#
loop_
_entity_poly.entity_id
_entity_poly.type
_entity_poly.pdbx_seq_one_letter_code
_entity_poly.pdbx_strand_id
1 'polypeptide(L)' 'MTRAMNLDLPEQAVIDGCRRKGITISALETLPAGGTHLVCVTIEGADLARDLFKQAIIAGRVRRSSFQRIDTTRLR' A
#
# COMPACT_ATOMS: atom_id res chain seq x y z
N MET A 1 9.63 -2.50 -13.07
CA MET A 1 9.06 -2.57 -11.71
C MET A 1 7.97 -1.52 -11.53
N THR A 2 7.01 -1.72 -10.64
CA THR A 2 5.90 -0.77 -10.39
C THR A 2 6.15 0.05 -9.13
N ARG A 3 5.40 1.13 -8.91
CA ARG A 3 5.43 1.89 -7.65
C ARG A 3 4.60 1.25 -6.53
N ALA A 4 4.01 0.08 -6.78
CA ALA A 4 3.00 -0.51 -5.92
C ALA A 4 3.44 -1.90 -5.43
N MET A 5 3.01 -2.26 -4.22
CA MET A 5 3.20 -3.59 -3.64
C MET A 5 2.07 -3.92 -2.65
N ASN A 6 1.90 -5.19 -2.37
CA ASN A 6 0.96 -5.68 -1.36
C ASN A 6 1.74 -6.19 -0.17
N LEU A 7 1.34 -5.77 1.03
CA LEU A 7 2.03 -6.07 2.28
C LEU A 7 1.08 -6.79 3.23
N ASP A 8 1.55 -7.85 3.88
CA ASP A 8 0.87 -8.52 4.98
C ASP A 8 1.15 -7.77 6.29
N LEU A 9 0.79 -6.49 6.31
CA LEU A 9 0.94 -5.60 7.45
C LEU A 9 -0.31 -4.71 7.58
N PRO A 10 -0.71 -4.37 8.81
CA PRO A 10 -1.74 -3.37 9.03
C PRO A 10 -1.27 -2.00 8.54
N GLU A 11 -2.21 -1.19 8.07
CA GLU A 11 -1.95 0.10 7.42
C GLU A 11 -1.05 1.01 8.27
N GLN A 12 -1.31 1.10 9.57
CA GLN A 12 -0.51 1.93 10.49
C GLN A 12 0.96 1.50 10.56
N ALA A 13 1.25 0.19 10.55
CA ALA A 13 2.62 -0.30 10.56
C ALA A 13 3.37 0.05 9.27
N VAL A 14 2.67 0.07 8.14
CA VAL A 14 3.21 0.51 6.84
C VAL A 14 3.50 2.01 6.87
N ILE A 15 2.55 2.84 7.36
CA ILE A 15 2.73 4.28 7.52
C ILE A 15 3.96 4.59 8.36
N ASP A 16 4.06 3.97 9.55
CA ASP A 16 5.16 4.23 10.47
C ASP A 16 6.50 3.77 9.87
N GLY A 17 6.52 2.64 9.16
CA GLY A 17 7.70 2.14 8.45
C GLY A 17 8.19 3.09 7.36
N CYS A 18 7.28 3.54 6.49
CA CYS A 18 7.59 4.50 5.43
C CYS A 18 8.06 5.83 6.02
N ARG A 19 7.39 6.34 7.07
CA ARG A 19 7.79 7.59 7.75
C ARG A 19 9.21 7.50 8.30
N ARG A 20 9.57 6.40 8.96
CA ARG A 20 10.93 6.18 9.50
C ARG A 20 12.02 6.13 8.42
N LYS A 21 11.67 5.74 7.19
CA LYS A 21 12.60 5.65 6.06
C LYS A 21 12.53 6.84 5.09
N GLY A 22 11.67 7.83 5.35
CA GLY A 22 11.48 8.96 4.45
C GLY A 22 10.84 8.58 3.10
N ILE A 23 10.06 7.50 3.05
CA ILE A 23 9.40 7.03 1.83
C ILE A 23 8.06 7.75 1.69
N THR A 24 7.89 8.53 0.63
CA THR A 24 6.65 9.24 0.36
C THR A 24 5.58 8.32 -0.22
N ILE A 25 4.46 8.22 0.49
CA ILE A 25 3.29 7.41 0.12
C ILE A 25 2.40 8.20 -0.83
N SER A 26 1.98 7.57 -1.93
CA SER A 26 0.97 8.10 -2.84
C SER A 26 -0.44 7.65 -2.48
N ALA A 27 -0.60 6.39 -2.06
CA ALA A 27 -1.88 5.83 -1.66
C ALA A 27 -1.69 4.59 -0.79
N LEU A 28 -2.68 4.32 0.07
CA LEU A 28 -2.82 3.10 0.85
C LEU A 28 -4.26 2.58 0.70
N GLU A 29 -4.40 1.27 0.65
CA GLU A 29 -5.70 0.58 0.66
C GLU A 29 -5.56 -0.66 1.55
N THR A 30 -6.38 -0.76 2.61
CA THR A 30 -6.50 -2.02 3.36
C THR A 30 -7.11 -3.10 2.46
N LEU A 31 -6.45 -4.25 2.39
CA LEU A 31 -6.88 -5.35 1.53
C LEU A 31 -8.03 -6.15 2.18
N PRO A 32 -9.05 -6.60 1.42
CA PRO A 32 -10.16 -7.37 1.97
C PRO A 32 -9.77 -8.66 2.70
N ALA A 33 -8.64 -9.26 2.33
CA ALA A 33 -8.12 -10.48 2.95
C ALA A 33 -7.19 -10.19 4.16
N GLY A 34 -7.04 -8.92 4.54
CA GLY A 34 -6.01 -8.47 5.46
C GLY A 34 -4.75 -7.98 4.75
N GLY A 35 -4.00 -7.10 5.42
CA GLY A 35 -2.84 -6.44 4.86
C GLY A 35 -3.17 -5.11 4.16
N THR A 36 -2.18 -4.56 3.46
CA THR A 36 -2.22 -3.21 2.87
C THR A 36 -1.61 -3.19 1.48
N HIS A 37 -2.30 -2.57 0.52
CA HIS A 37 -1.75 -2.16 -0.76
C HIS A 37 -1.06 -0.81 -0.61
N LEU A 38 0.26 -0.79 -0.78
CA LEU A 38 1.07 0.42 -0.73
C LEU A 38 1.40 0.89 -2.15
N VAL A 39 1.17 2.17 -2.42
CA VAL A 39 1.68 2.86 -3.62
C VAL A 39 2.61 3.99 -3.18
N CYS A 40 3.85 3.95 -3.63
CA CYS A 40 4.82 5.03 -3.39
C CYS A 40 4.72 6.12 -4.47
N VAL A 41 5.15 7.35 -4.14
CA VAL A 41 5.19 8.44 -5.13
C VAL A 41 6.20 8.15 -6.24
N THR A 42 7.39 7.66 -5.88
CA THR A 42 8.47 7.35 -6.83
C THR A 42 8.78 5.86 -6.89
N ILE A 43 9.53 5.46 -7.92
CA ILE A 43 9.95 4.05 -8.07
C ILE A 43 11.07 3.71 -7.09
N GLU A 44 11.98 4.64 -6.81
CA GLU A 44 13.07 4.50 -5.85
C GLU A 44 12.52 4.33 -4.43
N GLY A 45 11.47 5.07 -4.08
CA GLY A 45 10.77 4.89 -2.80
C GLY A 45 10.11 3.50 -2.71
N ALA A 46 9.59 2.97 -3.82
CA ALA A 46 9.06 1.62 -3.86
C ALA A 46 10.17 0.56 -3.71
N ASP A 47 11.37 0.79 -4.23
CA ASP A 47 12.49 -0.13 -4.05
C ASP A 47 12.98 -0.15 -2.61
N LEU A 48 13.10 1.02 -1.97
CA LEU A 48 13.36 1.11 -0.52
C LEU A 48 12.28 0.43 0.32
N ALA A 49 11.01 0.57 -0.07
CA ALA A 49 9.90 -0.09 0.62
C ALA A 49 9.93 -1.62 0.44
N ARG A 50 10.33 -2.13 -0.75
CA ARG A 50 10.51 -3.57 -0.96
C ARG A 50 11.59 -4.14 -0.05
N ASP A 51 12.71 -3.42 0.11
CA ASP A 51 13.77 -3.84 1.02
C ASP A 51 13.33 -3.78 2.48
N LEU A 52 12.64 -2.70 2.87
CA LEU A 52 12.12 -2.50 4.22
C LEU A 52 11.13 -3.60 4.63
N PHE A 53 10.18 -3.93 3.75
CA PHE A 53 9.07 -4.84 4.03
C PHE A 53 9.24 -6.22 3.40
N LYS A 54 10.44 -6.60 2.97
CA LYS A 54 10.69 -7.84 2.19
C LYS A 54 10.05 -9.10 2.76
N GLN A 55 9.99 -9.22 4.09
CA GLN A 55 9.43 -10.37 4.81
C GLN A 55 7.89 -10.38 4.85
N ALA A 56 7.27 -9.23 4.57
CA ALA A 56 5.82 -9.05 4.56
C ALA A 56 5.26 -8.84 3.16
N ILE A 57 6.06 -8.97 2.09
CA ILE A 57 5.54 -8.84 0.73
C ILE A 57 4.62 -10.03 0.40
N ILE A 58 3.41 -9.73 -0.05
CA ILE A 58 2.50 -10.74 -0.60
C ILE A 58 2.89 -10.98 -2.07
N ALA A 59 3.59 -12.08 -2.33
CA ALA A 59 4.08 -12.44 -3.67
C ALA A 59 2.98 -12.93 -4.64
N GLY A 60 1.82 -13.33 -4.10
CA GLY A 60 0.70 -13.88 -4.86
C GLY A 60 -0.28 -12.83 -5.39
N ARG A 61 -1.27 -13.30 -6.15
CA ARG A 61 -2.38 -12.45 -6.60
C ARG A 61 -3.24 -12.04 -5.41
N VAL A 62 -3.39 -10.72 -5.24
CA VAL A 62 -4.25 -10.16 -4.20
C VAL A 62 -5.56 -9.68 -4.83
N ARG A 63 -6.69 -10.00 -4.20
CA ARG A 63 -7.96 -9.39 -4.55
C ARG A 63 -7.97 -7.96 -4.03
N ARG A 64 -7.97 -7.01 -4.95
CA ARG A 64 -8.19 -5.60 -4.66
C ARG A 64 -9.66 -5.26 -4.85
N SER A 65 -10.16 -4.31 -4.09
CA SER A 65 -11.43 -3.67 -4.43
C SER A 65 -11.24 -3.02 -5.81
N SER A 66 -12.17 -3.18 -6.74
CA SER A 66 -12.22 -2.22 -7.85
C SER A 66 -12.42 -0.82 -7.27
N PHE A 67 -11.91 0.23 -7.92
CA PHE A 67 -12.29 1.61 -7.60
C PHE A 67 -13.83 1.69 -7.66
N GLN A 68 -14.49 1.53 -6.52
CA GLN A 68 -15.92 1.73 -6.42
C GLN A 68 -16.12 3.22 -6.64
N ARG A 69 -16.99 3.58 -7.59
CA ARG A 69 -17.44 4.97 -7.73
C ARG A 69 -17.85 5.44 -6.33
N ILE A 70 -17.25 6.54 -5.89
CA ILE A 70 -17.64 7.20 -4.64
C ILE A 70 -19.14 7.40 -4.73
N ASP A 71 -19.87 6.88 -3.74
CA ASP A 71 -21.30 7.13 -3.64
C ASP A 71 -21.50 8.58 -3.23
N THR A 72 -21.72 9.44 -4.22
CA THR A 72 -21.93 10.88 -4.04
C THR A 72 -23.22 11.21 -3.30
N THR A 73 -24.08 10.23 -3.03
CA THR A 73 -25.26 10.44 -2.17
C THR A 73 -24.88 10.72 -0.71
N ARG A 74 -23.66 10.36 -0.29
CA ARG A 74 -23.10 10.68 1.04
C ARG A 74 -22.40 12.05 1.12
N LEU A 75 -22.41 12.82 0.03
CA LEU A 75 -21.89 14.20 -0.02
C LEU A 75 -23.02 15.25 -0.01
N ARG A 76 -24.23 14.85 0.44
CA ARG A 76 -25.33 15.77 0.72
C ARG A 76 -25.37 16.14 2.19
#